data_AF-A0A6H5IHG1-F1
#
_entry.id   AF-A0A6H5IHG1-F1
#
_cell.length_a   1.000
_cell.length_b   1.000
_cell.length_c   1.000
_cell.angle_alpha   90.00
_cell.angle_beta   90.00
_cell.angle_gamma   90.00
#
_symmetry.space_group_name_H-M   'P 1'
#
loop_
_entity.id
_entity.type
_entity.pdbx_description
1 polymer ?
#
loop_
_entity_poly.entity_id
_entity_poly.type
_entity_poly.pdbx_seq_one_letter_code
_entity_poly.pdbx_strand_id
1 'polypeptide(L)'
;MMKLNPTIEEFNILKESGNYEHWKYWVEYTEHLSATTWIKNHAVGQYSIKRSGHGFVIESKHTTCFMLGMNCFYTEAEFFFERSGDHDTRCIETIHYQCPLGFIGMCEGEVKAQRKLIMGNLRQHFSTLHTNKHNKKV
;
A
#
# COMPACT_ATOMS: atom_id res chain seq x y z
N MET A 1 4.10 -12.25 12.55
CA MET A 1 3.15 -11.86 11.48
C MET A 1 3.97 -11.25 10.35
N MET A 2 3.75 -11.66 9.10
CA MET A 2 4.45 -11.08 7.96
C MET A 2 3.90 -9.66 7.74
N LYS A 3 4.72 -8.61 7.95
CA LYS A 3 4.30 -7.24 7.61
C LYS A 3 4.14 -7.17 6.09
N LEU A 4 2.96 -6.79 5.62
CA LEU A 4 2.64 -6.74 4.18
C LEU A 4 3.61 -5.80 3.44
N ASN A 5 3.82 -4.62 4.02
CA ASN A 5 4.91 -3.73 3.68
C ASN A 5 6.02 -3.86 4.76
N PRO A 6 7.19 -4.43 4.42
CA PRO A 6 8.27 -4.62 5.40
C PRO A 6 8.96 -3.32 5.82
N THR A 7 8.80 -2.22 5.06
CA THR A 7 9.45 -0.93 5.36
C THR A 7 8.78 -0.18 6.51
N ILE A 8 7.52 -0.48 6.80
CA ILE A 8 6.74 0.16 7.86
C ILE A 8 7.27 -0.28 9.23
N GLU A 9 7.71 0.69 10.01
CA GLU A 9 8.17 0.51 11.39
C GLU A 9 7.00 0.68 12.36
N GLU A 10 6.27 1.78 12.21
CA GLU A 10 5.15 2.19 13.05
C GLU A 10 3.92 2.49 12.18
N PHE A 11 2.73 2.17 12.66
CA PHE A 11 1.47 2.37 11.93
C PHE A 11 0.34 2.59 12.93
N ASN A 12 -0.26 3.76 12.92
CA ASN A 12 -1.36 4.13 13.80
C ASN A 12 -2.57 4.58 12.98
N ILE A 13 -3.76 4.08 13.34
CA ILE A 13 -5.01 4.56 12.77
C ILE A 13 -5.40 5.82 13.55
N LEU A 14 -5.44 6.96 12.86
CA LEU A 14 -5.81 8.25 13.43
C LEU A 14 -7.33 8.43 13.53
N LYS A 15 -8.03 7.97 12.49
CA LYS A 15 -9.48 8.09 12.38
C LYS A 15 -10.01 7.02 11.45
N GLU A 16 -11.22 6.58 11.73
CA GLU A 16 -11.94 5.61 10.93
C GLU A 16 -13.42 6.02 10.83
N SER A 17 -14.03 5.82 9.67
CA SER A 17 -15.46 6.04 9.48
C SER A 17 -16.00 5.30 8.25
N GLY A 18 -17.32 5.17 8.14
CA GLY A 18 -17.99 4.62 6.97
C GLY A 18 -18.75 3.33 7.27
N ASN A 19 -18.95 2.52 6.23
CA ASN A 19 -19.68 1.26 6.27
C ASN A 19 -19.12 0.26 5.24
N TYR A 20 -19.79 -0.87 5.05
CA TYR A 20 -19.38 -1.91 4.09
C TYR A 20 -19.33 -1.45 2.62
N GLU A 21 -20.12 -0.44 2.23
CA GLU A 21 -20.14 0.08 0.86
C GLU A 21 -19.04 1.13 0.63
N HIS A 22 -18.73 1.92 1.66
CA HIS A 22 -17.69 2.93 1.61
C HIS A 22 -17.03 3.10 2.97
N TRP A 23 -15.81 2.57 3.09
CA TRP A 23 -14.98 2.67 4.28
C TRP A 23 -13.86 3.70 4.06
N LYS A 24 -13.62 4.55 5.04
CA LYS A 24 -12.53 5.54 5.03
C LYS A 24 -11.73 5.45 6.31
N TYR A 25 -10.41 5.56 6.19
CA TYR A 25 -9.56 5.62 7.36
C TYR A 25 -8.32 6.49 7.09
N TRP A 26 -7.81 7.08 8.16
CA TRP A 26 -6.62 7.91 8.18
C TRP A 26 -5.58 7.22 9.03
N VAL A 27 -4.35 7.26 8.57
CA VAL A 27 -3.22 6.65 9.27
C VAL A 27 -2.07 7.63 9.34
N GLU A 28 -1.27 7.48 10.37
CA GLU A 28 0.12 7.92 10.38
C GLU A 28 1.02 6.68 10.38
N TYR A 29 2.13 6.73 9.66
CA TYR A 29 3.11 5.67 9.68
C TYR A 29 4.52 6.19 9.47
N THR A 30 5.48 5.51 10.08
CA THR A 30 6.91 5.73 9.84
C THR A 30 7.44 4.55 9.04
N GLU A 31 8.18 4.82 7.97
CA GLU A 31 8.85 3.78 7.19
C GLU A 31 10.28 4.19 6.82
N HIS A 32 11.11 3.21 6.51
CA HIS A 32 12.43 3.45 5.93
C HIS A 32 12.43 3.20 4.41
N LEU A 33 13.39 3.76 3.69
CA LEU A 33 13.55 3.48 2.27
C LEU A 33 14.08 2.05 2.06
N SER A 34 13.53 1.33 1.09
CA SER A 34 13.91 -0.04 0.71
C SER A 34 15.37 -0.13 0.31
N ALA A 35 15.88 0.88 -0.41
CA ALA A 35 17.28 0.95 -0.79
C ALA A 35 18.21 1.44 0.34
N THR A 36 17.69 2.13 1.35
CA THR A 36 18.51 2.72 2.42
C THR A 36 17.74 2.77 3.74
N THR A 37 17.95 1.75 4.57
CA THR A 37 17.20 1.54 5.82
C THR A 37 17.43 2.62 6.89
N TRP A 38 18.49 3.42 6.77
CA TRP A 38 18.79 4.52 7.70
C TRP A 38 17.96 5.78 7.44
N ILE A 39 17.43 5.94 6.21
CA ILE A 39 16.60 7.09 5.84
C ILE A 39 15.16 6.74 6.15
N LYS A 40 14.58 7.48 7.10
CA LYS A 40 13.18 7.33 7.50
C LYS A 40 12.34 8.48 6.97
N ASN A 41 11.08 8.16 6.69
CA ASN A 41 10.05 9.13 6.39
C ASN A 41 8.85 8.91 7.31
N HIS A 42 8.13 10.00 7.55
CA HIS A 42 6.88 10.01 8.29
C HIS A 42 5.76 10.38 7.32
N ALA A 43 4.70 9.59 7.28
CA ALA A 43 3.62 9.77 6.32
C ALA A 43 2.26 9.80 7.00
N VAL A 44 1.39 10.66 6.48
CA VAL A 44 -0.04 10.64 6.79
C VAL A 44 -0.79 10.19 5.55
N GLY A 45 -1.47 9.07 5.65
CA GLY A 45 -2.24 8.45 4.57
C GLY A 45 -3.74 8.56 4.81
N GLN A 46 -4.49 8.94 3.78
CA GLN A 46 -5.95 8.96 3.78
C GLN A 46 -6.42 7.92 2.78
N TYR A 47 -7.23 6.96 3.23
CA TYR A 47 -7.72 5.86 2.41
C TYR A 47 -9.24 5.94 2.24
N SER A 48 -9.71 5.58 1.06
CA SER A 48 -11.11 5.51 0.66
C SER A 48 -11.33 4.20 -0.10
N ILE A 49 -12.09 3.30 0.49
CA ILE A 49 -12.33 1.94 0.00
C ILE A 49 -13.80 1.83 -0.34
N LYS A 50 -14.08 1.56 -1.61
CA LYS A 50 -15.46 1.50 -2.11
C LYS A 50 -15.58 0.47 -3.22
N ARG A 51 -16.81 0.05 -3.49
CA ARG A 51 -17.12 -0.76 -4.66
C ARG A 51 -17.01 0.10 -5.93
N SER A 52 -16.45 -0.47 -6.99
CA SER A 52 -16.36 0.18 -8.30
C SER A 52 -16.68 -0.83 -9.40
N GLY A 53 -17.87 -0.71 -9.99
CA GLY A 53 -18.36 -1.65 -11.01
C GLY A 53 -18.35 -3.11 -10.54
N HIS A 54 -17.56 -3.94 -11.21
CA HIS A 54 -17.40 -5.37 -10.91
C HIS A 54 -16.31 -5.69 -9.88
N GLY A 55 -15.62 -4.66 -9.37
CA GLY A 55 -14.52 -4.81 -8.43
C GLY A 55 -14.62 -3.86 -7.25
N PHE A 56 -13.47 -3.68 -6.62
CA PHE A 56 -13.27 -2.78 -5.50
C PHE A 56 -12.09 -1.87 -5.81
N VAL A 57 -12.13 -0.66 -5.27
CA VAL A 57 -11.06 0.31 -5.42
C VAL A 57 -10.65 0.82 -4.05
N ILE A 58 -9.34 0.91 -3.84
CA ILE A 58 -8.73 1.64 -2.74
C ILE A 58 -8.09 2.89 -3.34
N GLU A 59 -8.68 4.03 -3.09
CA GLU A 59 -8.08 5.33 -3.37
C GLU A 59 -7.30 5.77 -2.15
N SER A 60 -6.13 6.36 -2.35
CA SER A 60 -5.35 6.90 -1.25
C SER A 60 -4.62 8.18 -1.60
N LYS A 61 -4.48 9.06 -0.61
CA LYS A 61 -3.68 10.28 -0.68
C LYS A 61 -2.71 10.29 0.49
N HIS A 62 -1.44 10.55 0.20
CA HIS A 62 -0.36 10.51 1.17
C HIS A 62 0.38 11.83 1.16
N THR A 63 0.73 12.28 2.36
CA THR A 63 1.75 13.31 2.56
C THR A 63 2.91 12.65 3.29
N THR A 64 4.04 12.51 2.60
CA THR A 64 5.24 11.86 3.14
C THR A 64 6.32 12.90 3.34
N CYS A 65 6.77 13.06 4.59
CA CYS A 65 7.77 14.04 4.97
C CYS A 65 9.08 13.38 5.40
N PHE A 66 10.19 13.95 4.93
CA PHE A 66 11.56 13.60 5.32
C PHE A 66 12.13 14.67 6.25
N MET A 67 13.27 14.36 6.89
CA MET A 67 14.05 15.33 7.70
C MET A 67 13.18 16.05 8.75
N LEU A 68 12.48 15.28 9.61
CA LEU A 68 11.63 15.81 10.69
C LEU A 68 10.51 16.76 10.23
N GLY A 69 9.97 16.58 9.03
CA GLY A 69 8.80 17.32 8.55
C GLY A 69 9.09 18.47 7.57
N MET A 70 10.36 18.74 7.24
CA MET A 70 10.70 19.89 6.39
C MET A 70 10.51 19.65 4.88
N ASN A 71 10.62 18.40 4.42
CA ASN A 71 10.54 18.06 3.00
C ASN A 71 9.38 17.09 2.75
N CYS A 72 8.20 17.62 2.46
CA CYS A 72 6.98 16.84 2.26
C CYS A 72 6.64 16.69 0.78
N PHE A 73 6.28 15.47 0.39
CA PHE A 73 5.87 15.10 -0.96
C PHE A 73 4.48 14.50 -0.94
N TYR A 74 3.72 14.77 -1.99
CA TYR A 74 2.36 14.26 -2.14
C TYR A 74 2.33 13.07 -3.09
N THR A 75 1.55 12.06 -2.71
CA THR A 75 1.27 10.90 -3.54
C THR A 75 -0.23 10.64 -3.56
N GLU A 76 -0.78 10.39 -4.74
CA GLU A 76 -2.14 9.89 -4.94
C GLU A 76 -2.04 8.53 -5.61
N ALA A 77 -2.79 7.55 -5.11
CA ALA A 77 -2.79 6.21 -5.68
C ALA A 77 -4.21 5.65 -5.77
N GLU A 78 -4.46 4.92 -6.85
CA GLU A 78 -5.64 4.11 -7.05
C GLU A 78 -5.22 2.65 -7.16
N PHE A 79 -5.80 1.79 -6.32
CA PHE A 79 -5.59 0.36 -6.38
C PHE A 79 -6.91 -0.37 -6.61
N PHE A 80 -7.10 -0.81 -7.85
CA PHE A 80 -8.29 -1.52 -8.30
C PHE A 80 -8.04 -3.02 -8.30
N PHE A 81 -9.03 -3.78 -7.80
CA PHE A 81 -9.00 -5.23 -7.83
C PHE A 81 -10.35 -5.80 -8.25
N GLU A 82 -10.29 -6.73 -9.20
CA GLU A 82 -11.44 -7.41 -9.76
C GLU A 82 -11.18 -8.91 -9.88
N ARG A 83 -12.26 -9.68 -9.94
CA ARG A 83 -12.19 -11.11 -10.21
C ARG A 83 -11.67 -11.34 -11.63
N SER A 84 -10.69 -12.23 -11.76
CA SER A 84 -10.16 -12.69 -13.04
C SER A 84 -10.32 -14.20 -13.13
N GLY A 85 -11.26 -14.68 -13.94
CA GLY A 85 -11.62 -16.10 -13.96
C GLY A 85 -12.20 -16.58 -12.62
N ASP A 86 -12.05 -17.87 -12.31
CA ASP A 86 -12.69 -18.47 -11.13
C ASP A 86 -11.87 -18.42 -9.85
N HIS A 87 -10.56 -18.28 -9.98
CA HIS A 87 -9.62 -18.44 -8.87
C HIS A 87 -8.59 -17.32 -8.76
N ASP A 88 -8.55 -16.37 -9.70
CA ASP A 88 -7.58 -15.29 -9.69
C ASP A 88 -8.21 -13.92 -9.40
N THR A 89 -7.38 -13.02 -8.91
CA THR A 89 -7.71 -11.60 -8.74
C THR A 89 -6.74 -10.80 -9.59
N ARG A 90 -7.28 -9.95 -10.47
CA ARG A 90 -6.48 -8.97 -11.21
C ARG A 90 -6.39 -7.72 -10.36
N CYS A 91 -5.16 -7.29 -10.11
CA CYS A 91 -4.87 -6.08 -9.35
C CYS A 91 -4.16 -5.06 -10.26
N ILE A 92 -4.64 -3.83 -10.28
CA ILE A 92 -4.10 -2.73 -11.07
C ILE A 92 -3.87 -1.55 -10.12
N GLU A 93 -2.62 -1.12 -9.98
CA GLU A 93 -2.23 0.03 -9.15
C GLU A 93 -1.71 1.15 -10.05
N THR A 94 -2.29 2.34 -9.91
CA THR A 94 -1.85 3.56 -10.58
C THR A 94 -1.41 4.55 -9.51
N ILE A 95 -0.18 5.04 -9.61
CA ILE A 95 0.44 5.88 -8.57
C ILE A 95 0.96 7.16 -9.22
N HIS A 96 0.50 8.30 -8.72
CA HIS A 96 1.01 9.62 -9.03
C HIS A 96 1.75 10.14 -7.80
N TYR A 97 3.06 10.32 -7.90
CA TYR A 97 3.88 10.76 -6.78
C TYR A 97 4.75 11.94 -7.17
N GLN A 98 4.98 12.82 -6.21
CA GLN A 98 5.97 13.87 -6.32
C GLN A 98 7.36 13.33 -5.97
N CYS A 99 8.37 13.84 -6.67
CA CYS A 99 9.76 13.53 -6.40
C CYS A 99 10.61 14.80 -6.55
N PRO A 100 11.61 15.01 -5.68
CA PRO A 100 12.58 16.09 -5.86
C PRO A 100 13.23 16.06 -7.24
N LEU A 101 13.45 17.25 -7.82
CA LEU A 101 14.25 17.39 -9.04
C LEU A 101 15.65 16.80 -8.82
N GLY A 102 16.13 16.03 -9.80
CA GLY A 102 17.42 15.33 -9.73
C GLY A 102 17.37 13.94 -9.06
N PHE A 103 16.27 13.57 -8.40
CA PHE A 103 16.13 12.27 -7.71
C PHE A 103 15.09 11.33 -8.35
N ILE A 104 14.59 11.66 -9.55
CA ILE A 104 13.51 10.93 -10.23
C ILE A 104 13.81 9.43 -10.32
N GLY A 105 15.01 9.04 -10.76
CA GLY A 105 15.39 7.63 -10.88
C GLY A 105 15.42 6.88 -9.54
N MET A 106 15.78 7.58 -8.46
CA MET A 106 15.77 7.00 -7.11
C MET A 106 14.33 6.80 -6.61
N CYS A 107 13.48 7.81 -6.74
CA CYS A 107 12.07 7.70 -6.36
C CYS A 107 11.36 6.59 -7.14
N GLU A 108 11.57 6.51 -8.45
CA GLU A 108 10.97 5.47 -9.29
C GLU A 108 11.46 4.08 -8.89
N GLY A 109 12.76 3.93 -8.64
CA GLY A 109 13.35 2.68 -8.16
C GLY A 109 12.76 2.24 -6.82
N GLU A 110 12.63 3.17 -5.88
CA GLU A 110 12.05 2.92 -4.55
C GLU A 110 10.57 2.49 -4.65
N VAL A 111 9.74 3.24 -5.40
CA VAL A 111 8.33 2.90 -5.60
C VAL A 111 8.19 1.51 -6.19
N LYS A 112 8.95 1.20 -7.26
CA LYS A 112 8.92 -0.12 -7.90
C LYS A 112 9.39 -1.23 -6.96
N ALA A 113 10.44 -1.00 -6.17
CA ALA A 113 10.96 -1.98 -5.22
C ALA A 113 9.94 -2.30 -4.13
N GLN A 114 9.35 -1.27 -3.50
CA GLN A 114 8.30 -1.46 -2.48
C GLN A 114 7.09 -2.20 -3.04
N ARG A 115 6.58 -1.78 -4.22
CA ARG A 115 5.40 -2.41 -4.82
C ARG A 115 5.66 -3.88 -5.18
N LYS A 116 6.85 -4.19 -5.68
CA LYS A 116 7.26 -5.58 -5.96
C LYS A 116 7.24 -6.44 -4.68
N LEU A 117 7.77 -5.92 -3.57
CA LEU A 117 7.77 -6.62 -2.29
C LEU A 117 6.35 -6.83 -1.75
N ILE A 118 5.53 -5.78 -1.74
CA ILE A 118 4.15 -5.83 -1.24
C ILE A 118 3.31 -6.83 -2.05
N MET A 119 3.37 -6.77 -3.39
CA MET A 119 2.64 -7.71 -4.24
C MET A 119 3.14 -9.15 -4.09
N GLY A 120 4.45 -9.34 -3.89
CA GLY A 120 5.02 -10.65 -3.55
C GLY A 120 4.48 -11.22 -2.25
N ASN A 121 4.47 -10.39 -1.19
CA ASN A 121 3.94 -10.75 0.12
C ASN A 121 2.45 -11.05 0.08
N LEU A 122 1.66 -10.27 -0.68
CA LEU A 122 0.23 -10.52 -0.91
C LEU A 122 0.01 -11.89 -1.55
N ARG A 123 0.72 -12.20 -2.64
CA ARG A 123 0.62 -13.49 -3.33
C ARG A 123 0.97 -14.64 -2.38
N GLN A 124 2.09 -14.54 -1.66
CA GLN A 124 2.50 -15.57 -0.71
C GLN A 124 1.47 -15.77 0.41
N HIS A 125 0.92 -14.69 0.95
CA HIS A 125 -0.09 -14.74 2.00
C HIS A 125 -1.34 -15.50 1.55
N PHE A 126 -1.90 -15.13 0.38
CA PHE A 126 -3.10 -15.78 -0.14
C PHE A 126 -2.85 -17.20 -0.61
N SER A 127 -1.70 -17.51 -1.23
CA SER A 127 -1.33 -18.89 -1.58
C SER A 127 -1.30 -19.79 -0.33
N THR A 128 -0.69 -19.31 0.76
CA THR A 128 -0.64 -20.05 2.03
C THR A 128 -2.03 -20.27 2.63
N LEU A 129 -2.90 -19.25 2.57
CA LEU A 129 -4.29 -19.37 3.04
C LEU A 129 -5.09 -20.40 2.23
N HIS A 130 -4.90 -20.46 0.91
CA HIS A 130 -5.55 -21.46 0.06
C HIS A 130 -5.09 -22.88 0.40
N THR A 131 -3.78 -23.11 0.56
CA THR A 131 -3.24 -24.42 0.97
C THR A 131 -3.78 -24.84 2.33
N ASN A 132 -3.82 -23.93 3.31
CA ASN A 132 -4.34 -24.24 4.64
C ASN A 132 -5.86 -24.51 4.66
N LYS A 133 -6.63 -23.82 3.81
CA LYS A 133 -8.05 -24.13 3.62
C LYS A 133 -8.27 -25.49 2.97
N HIS A 134 -7.42 -25.89 2.04
CA HIS A 134 -7.46 -27.21 1.43
C HIS A 134 -7.14 -28.31 2.46
N ASN A 135 -6.11 -28.12 3.27
CA ASN A 135 -5.68 -29.10 4.29
C ASN A 135 -6.65 -29.21 5.49
N LYS A 136 -7.49 -28.20 5.74
CA LYS A 136 -8.55 -28.26 6.78
C LYS A 136 -9.86 -28.89 6.28
N LYS A 137 -9.97 -29.20 4.98
CA LYS A 137 -11.13 -29.86 4.37
C LYS A 137 -10.90 -31.35 4.11
N VAL A 138 -9.76 -31.90 4.54
CA VAL A 138 -9.42 -33.34 4.51
C VAL A 138 -9.54 -33.89 5.92
#